data_AF-A0A5B9T8P9-F1
#
_entry.id   AF-A0A5B9T8P9-F1
#
_cell.length_a   1.000
_cell.length_b   1.000
_cell.length_c   1.000
_cell.angle_alpha   90.00
_cell.angle_beta   90.00
_cell.angle_gamma   90.00
#
_symmetry.space_group_name_H-M   'P 1'
#
loop_
_entity.id
_entity.type
_entity.pdbx_description
1 polymer ?
#
loop_
_entity_poly.entity_id
_entity_poly.type
_entity_poly.pdbx_seq_one_letter_code
_entity_poly.pdbx_strand_id
1 'polypeptide(L)'
;DQYETQFFRGKPSDFGEDRHLTILMLKAGFRTEYVPDAIAATVVPDSLGPYLRQQLRWARSTFRDTFLALRLLPELDGYLTLDVVGQNLGPLLLALSSLAALTQFVIAGSVAWWTVLTIAAMTMVRC
;
A
#
# COMPACT_ATOMS: atom_id res chain seq x y z
N ASP A 1 -20.93 15.38 6.04
CA ASP A 1 -21.06 15.03 7.48
C ASP A 1 -20.07 13.94 7.94
N GLN A 2 -20.17 12.68 7.50
CA GLN A 2 -19.25 11.61 7.95
C GLN A 2 -17.78 11.81 7.57
N TYR A 3 -17.51 12.55 6.49
CA TYR A 3 -16.16 12.85 6.01
C TYR A 3 -15.43 13.87 6.90
N GLU A 4 -16.11 14.96 7.27
CA GLU A 4 -15.56 16.05 8.07
C GLU A 4 -15.32 15.67 9.54
N THR A 5 -15.86 14.53 9.97
CA THR A 5 -15.82 14.04 11.36
C THR A 5 -14.93 12.81 11.52
N GLN A 6 -13.92 12.64 10.67
CA GLN A 6 -13.03 11.49 10.72
C GLN A 6 -12.11 11.52 11.95
N PHE A 7 -12.22 10.52 12.82
CA PHE A 7 -11.29 10.30 13.94
C PHE A 7 -10.44 9.05 13.70
N PHE A 8 -9.12 9.16 13.86
CA PHE A 8 -8.22 8.01 13.94
C PHE A 8 -7.61 7.93 15.34
N ARG A 9 -7.88 6.83 16.05
CA ARG A 9 -7.45 6.62 17.45
C ARG A 9 -7.80 7.79 18.38
N GLY A 10 -9.00 8.38 18.20
CA GLY A 10 -9.51 9.46 19.03
C GLY A 10 -8.99 10.86 18.69
N LYS A 11 -8.24 11.04 17.60
CA LYS A 11 -7.81 12.35 17.10
C LYS A 11 -8.44 12.64 15.73
N PRO A 12 -8.89 13.89 15.47
CA PRO A 12 -9.33 14.28 14.13
C PRO A 12 -8.20 14.06 13.13
N SER A 13 -8.51 13.47 11.97
CA SER A 13 -7.52 12.98 11.03
C SER A 13 -7.82 13.47 9.60
N ASP A 14 -7.00 14.39 9.10
CA ASP A 14 -7.04 14.89 7.71
C ASP A 14 -6.13 14.11 6.75
N PHE A 15 -5.51 13.03 7.20
CA PHE A 15 -4.59 12.25 6.38
C PHE A 15 -5.36 11.23 5.52
N GLY A 16 -4.92 10.97 4.28
CA GLY A 16 -5.48 9.92 3.43
C GLY A 16 -6.92 10.19 2.96
N GLU A 17 -7.17 11.45 2.63
CA GLU A 17 -8.44 12.02 2.19
C GLU A 17 -9.11 11.17 1.08
N ASP A 18 -8.39 10.90 -0.01
CA ASP A 18 -8.93 10.28 -1.22
C ASP A 18 -9.43 8.85 -1.01
N ARG A 19 -8.64 8.03 -0.31
CA ARG A 19 -8.97 6.62 -0.07
C ARG A 19 -10.12 6.49 0.93
N HIS A 20 -10.15 7.35 1.94
CA HIS A 20 -11.26 7.36 2.88
C HIS A 20 -12.56 7.80 2.20
N LEU A 21 -12.51 8.84 1.38
CA LEU A 21 -13.65 9.27 0.57
C LEU A 21 -14.15 8.15 -0.35
N THR A 22 -13.23 7.46 -1.03
CA THR A 22 -13.56 6.30 -1.89
C THR A 22 -14.26 5.19 -1.10
N ILE A 23 -13.76 4.89 0.10
CA ILE A 23 -14.40 3.92 1.02
C ILE A 23 -15.82 4.37 1.40
N LEU A 24 -16.04 5.64 1.67
CA LEU A 24 -17.37 6.17 1.98
C LEU A 24 -18.30 6.08 0.76
N MET A 25 -17.81 6.35 -0.45
CA MET A 25 -18.58 6.20 -1.68
C MET A 25 -18.99 4.74 -1.90
N LEU A 26 -18.06 3.80 -1.73
CA LEU A 26 -18.34 2.36 -1.83
C LEU A 26 -19.37 1.91 -0.78
N LYS A 27 -19.25 2.36 0.47
CA LYS A 27 -20.23 2.09 1.54
C LYS A 27 -21.62 2.67 1.25
N ALA A 28 -21.68 3.78 0.51
CA ALA A 28 -22.94 4.37 0.07
C ALA A 28 -23.56 3.65 -1.15
N GLY A 29 -22.94 2.57 -1.63
CA GLY A 29 -23.42 1.75 -2.74
C GLY A 29 -22.97 2.22 -4.13
N PHE A 30 -22.07 3.20 -4.20
CA PHE A 30 -21.46 3.62 -5.47
C PHE A 30 -20.41 2.62 -5.94
N ARG A 31 -20.13 2.64 -7.24
CA ARG A 31 -19.12 1.78 -7.88
C ARG A 31 -17.92 2.60 -8.32
N THR A 32 -16.76 1.95 -8.40
CA THR A 32 -15.54 2.51 -8.95
C THR A 32 -15.27 1.90 -10.31
N GLU A 33 -14.88 2.72 -11.28
CA GLU A 33 -14.54 2.28 -12.63
C GLU A 33 -13.17 2.82 -13.01
N TYR A 34 -12.36 1.99 -13.68
CA TYR A 34 -11.09 2.40 -14.24
C TYR A 34 -11.30 2.92 -15.65
N VAL A 35 -11.01 4.21 -15.87
CA VAL A 35 -11.14 4.87 -17.18
C VAL A 35 -9.74 5.16 -17.72
N PRO A 36 -9.24 4.40 -18.70
CA PRO A 36 -7.86 4.56 -19.21
C PRO A 36 -7.62 5.93 -19.86
N ASP A 37 -8.66 6.57 -20.39
CA ASP A 37 -8.57 7.88 -21.02
C ASP A 37 -8.56 9.05 -20.01
N ALA A 38 -8.78 8.78 -18.72
CA ALA A 38 -8.71 9.79 -17.66
C ALA A 38 -7.25 10.05 -17.25
N ILE A 39 -6.61 11.01 -17.89
CA ILE A 39 -5.21 11.37 -17.67
C ILE A 39 -5.10 12.52 -16.65
N ALA A 40 -4.30 12.32 -15.61
CA ALA A 40 -3.96 13.36 -14.63
C ALA A 40 -2.45 13.59 -14.57
N ALA A 41 -2.02 14.85 -14.59
CA ALA A 41 -0.63 15.23 -14.40
C ALA A 41 -0.36 15.55 -12.92
N THR A 42 0.78 15.10 -12.40
CA THR A 42 1.20 15.39 -11.03
C THR A 42 2.66 15.80 -10.98
N VAL A 43 3.01 16.61 -9.98
CA VAL A 43 4.40 16.98 -9.72
C VAL A 43 5.05 15.87 -8.91
N VAL A 44 6.10 15.27 -9.47
CA VAL A 44 6.91 14.26 -8.80
C VAL A 44 8.17 14.93 -8.25
N PRO A 45 8.60 14.61 -7.01
CA PRO A 45 9.84 15.16 -6.49
C PRO A 45 11.05 14.74 -7.33
N ASP A 46 11.95 15.69 -7.56
CA ASP A 46 13.17 15.53 -8.37
C ASP A 46 14.38 14.98 -7.58
N SER A 47 14.21 14.79 -6.26
CA SER A 47 15.27 14.42 -5.34
C SER A 47 14.82 13.34 -4.36
N LEU A 48 15.77 12.51 -3.94
CA LEU A 48 15.51 11.32 -3.12
C LEU A 48 14.90 11.65 -1.76
N GLY A 49 15.33 12.72 -1.09
CA GLY A 49 14.84 13.09 0.24
C GLY A 49 13.33 13.35 0.26
N PRO A 50 12.82 14.32 -0.54
CA PRO A 50 11.38 14.54 -0.72
C PRO A 50 10.62 13.30 -1.21
N TYR A 51 11.18 12.55 -2.16
CA TYR A 51 10.58 11.32 -2.68
C TYR A 51 10.34 10.28 -1.57
N LEU A 52 11.36 10.00 -0.75
CA LEU A 52 11.23 9.06 0.36
C LEU A 52 10.20 9.52 1.40
N ARG A 53 10.13 10.82 1.69
CA ARG A 53 9.10 11.36 2.59
C ARG A 53 7.69 11.16 2.02
N GLN A 54 7.52 11.29 0.71
CA GLN A 54 6.25 11.02 0.03
C GLN A 54 5.87 9.54 0.10
N GLN A 55 6.80 8.64 -0.23
CA GLN A 55 6.58 7.19 -0.12
C GLN A 55 6.23 6.76 1.31
N LEU A 56 6.92 7.28 2.32
CA LEU A 56 6.63 6.99 3.74
C LEU A 56 5.25 7.52 4.17
N ARG A 57 4.83 8.67 3.66
CA ARG A 57 3.49 9.23 3.91
C ARG A 57 2.42 8.33 3.32
N TRP A 58 2.61 7.87 2.08
CA TRP A 58 1.69 6.95 1.41
C TRP A 58 1.63 5.60 2.11
N ALA A 59 2.77 5.00 2.44
CA ALA A 59 2.84 3.73 3.16
C ALA A 59 2.10 3.80 4.51
N ARG A 60 2.25 4.91 5.25
CA ARG A 60 1.53 5.13 6.51
C ARG A 60 0.01 5.21 6.32
N SER A 61 -0.44 5.91 5.28
CA SER A 61 -1.88 5.98 4.96
C SER A 61 -2.42 4.62 4.57
N THR A 62 -1.72 3.88 3.70
CA THR A 62 -2.13 2.54 3.27
C THR A 62 -2.28 1.61 4.47
N PHE A 63 -1.29 1.53 5.35
CA PHE A 63 -1.37 0.66 6.54
C PHE A 63 -2.51 1.04 7.49
N ARG A 64 -2.78 2.33 7.65
CA ARG A 64 -3.92 2.83 8.44
C ARG A 64 -5.25 2.37 7.84
N ASP A 65 -5.39 2.51 6.54
CA ASP A 65 -6.64 2.27 5.82
C ASP A 65 -6.89 0.77 5.60
N THR A 66 -5.86 -0.08 5.65
CA THR A 66 -5.97 -1.55 5.54
C THR A 66 -6.98 -2.13 6.51
N PHE A 67 -6.96 -1.73 7.79
CA PHE A 67 -7.91 -2.27 8.77
C PHE A 67 -9.37 -1.90 8.48
N LEU A 68 -9.58 -0.74 7.87
CA LEU A 68 -10.91 -0.30 7.44
C LEU A 68 -11.34 -1.02 6.15
N ALA A 69 -10.41 -1.17 5.19
CA ALA A 69 -10.62 -1.85 3.93
C ALA A 69 -10.86 -3.35 4.10
N LEU A 70 -10.23 -4.01 5.09
CA LEU A 70 -10.44 -5.44 5.39
C LEU A 70 -11.92 -5.78 5.62
N ARG A 71 -12.69 -4.87 6.23
CA ARG A 71 -14.13 -5.07 6.46
C ARG A 71 -14.97 -4.91 5.19
N LEU A 72 -14.44 -4.20 4.20
CA LEU A 72 -15.10 -3.91 2.93
C LEU A 72 -14.69 -4.86 1.82
N LEU A 73 -13.59 -5.62 2.00
CA LEU A 73 -13.07 -6.58 1.02
C LEU A 73 -14.16 -7.46 0.36
N PRO A 74 -15.15 -8.02 1.08
CA PRO A 74 -16.18 -8.86 0.46
C PRO A 74 -17.10 -8.11 -0.52
N GLU A 75 -17.17 -6.79 -0.39
CA GLU A 75 -18.02 -5.89 -1.18
C GLU A 75 -17.25 -5.24 -2.34
N LEU A 76 -15.91 -5.40 -2.38
CA LEU A 76 -15.07 -4.84 -3.43
C LEU A 76 -15.07 -5.72 -4.68
N ASP A 77 -14.86 -5.08 -5.83
CA ASP A 77 -14.55 -5.78 -7.07
C ASP A 77 -13.27 -6.64 -6.93
N GLY A 78 -13.18 -7.72 -7.71
CA GLY A 78 -12.05 -8.65 -7.67
C GLY A 78 -10.69 -7.98 -7.92
N TYR A 79 -10.63 -6.98 -8.80
CA TYR A 79 -9.41 -6.22 -9.07
C TYR A 79 -8.96 -5.43 -7.83
N LEU A 80 -9.87 -4.71 -7.18
CA LEU A 80 -9.59 -3.92 -5.98
C LEU A 80 -9.21 -4.81 -4.79
N THR A 81 -9.84 -5.97 -4.68
CA THR A 81 -9.46 -6.99 -3.69
C THR A 81 -8.02 -7.44 -3.90
N LEU A 82 -7.64 -7.76 -5.14
CA LEU A 82 -6.27 -8.16 -5.48
C LEU A 82 -5.26 -7.04 -5.19
N ASP A 83 -5.60 -5.79 -5.54
CA ASP A 83 -4.76 -4.63 -5.28
C ASP A 83 -4.53 -4.40 -3.78
N VAL A 84 -5.60 -4.41 -2.96
CA VAL A 84 -5.50 -4.26 -1.49
C VAL A 84 -4.68 -5.39 -0.88
N VAL A 85 -4.88 -6.64 -1.31
CA VAL A 85 -4.12 -7.79 -0.85
C VAL A 85 -2.64 -7.65 -1.23
N GLY A 86 -2.35 -7.29 -2.48
CA GLY A 86 -0.99 -7.13 -2.99
C GLY A 86 -0.22 -5.99 -2.30
N GLN A 87 -0.86 -4.85 -2.06
CA GLN A 87 -0.26 -3.71 -1.35
C GLN A 87 0.09 -4.03 0.11
N ASN A 88 -0.63 -4.94 0.75
CA ASN A 88 -0.40 -5.32 2.14
C ASN A 88 0.52 -6.54 2.30
N LEU A 89 0.32 -7.60 1.51
CA LEU A 89 1.13 -8.80 1.58
C LEU A 89 2.54 -8.59 1.02
N GLY A 90 2.68 -7.83 -0.06
CA GLY A 90 3.99 -7.61 -0.70
C GLY A 90 5.06 -7.10 0.27
N PRO A 91 4.84 -6.00 1.00
CA PRO A 91 5.79 -5.49 1.99
C PRO A 91 6.05 -6.47 3.15
N LEU A 92 5.04 -7.20 3.61
CA LEU A 92 5.19 -8.19 4.70
C LEU A 92 6.06 -9.37 4.26
N LEU A 93 5.80 -9.92 3.07
CA LEU A 93 6.60 -11.00 2.48
C LEU A 93 8.03 -10.54 2.23
N LEU A 94 8.22 -9.31 1.74
CA LEU A 94 9.55 -8.73 1.56
C LEU A 94 10.30 -8.61 2.91
N ALA A 95 9.63 -8.13 3.96
CA ALA A 95 10.23 -8.02 5.28
C ALA A 95 10.61 -9.39 5.85
N LEU A 96 9.71 -10.38 5.79
CA LEU A 96 9.96 -11.75 6.23
C LEU A 96 11.11 -12.40 5.46
N SER A 97 11.13 -12.25 4.14
CA SER A 97 12.20 -12.80 3.28
C SER A 97 13.55 -12.17 3.58
N SER A 98 13.59 -10.85 3.83
CA SER A 98 14.82 -10.14 4.20
C SER A 98 15.34 -10.60 5.57
N LEU A 99 14.46 -10.76 6.55
CA LEU A 99 14.82 -11.28 7.88
C LEU A 99 15.33 -12.73 7.80
N ALA A 100 14.65 -13.59 7.03
CA ALA A 100 15.08 -14.97 6.83
C ALA A 100 16.47 -15.05 6.15
N ALA A 101 16.72 -14.20 5.14
CA ALA A 101 18.02 -14.13 4.48
C ALA A 101 19.14 -13.66 5.44
N LEU A 102 18.87 -12.68 6.29
CA LEU A 102 19.82 -12.22 7.31
C LEU A 102 20.11 -13.32 8.34
N THR A 103 19.08 -14.01 8.83
CA THR A 103 19.23 -15.11 9.77
C THR A 103 20.04 -16.26 9.16
N GLN A 104 19.78 -16.62 7.90
CA GLN A 104 20.58 -17.64 7.20
C GLN A 104 22.03 -17.22 7.07
N PHE A 105 22.30 -15.96 6.72
CA PHE A 105 23.66 -15.46 6.61
C PHE A 105 24.41 -15.52 7.94
N VAL A 106 23.75 -15.16 9.05
CA VAL A 106 24.34 -15.18 10.40
C VAL A 106 24.61 -16.61 10.89
N ILE A 107 23.68 -17.54 10.66
CA ILE A 107 23.78 -18.92 11.17
C ILE A 107 24.69 -19.79 10.30
N ALA A 108 24.50 -19.72 8.98
CA ALA A 108 25.13 -20.64 8.03
C ALA A 108 26.33 -20.03 7.28
N GLY A 109 26.62 -18.73 7.46
CA GLY A 109 27.67 -18.03 6.74
C GLY A 109 27.47 -17.99 5.21
N SER A 110 26.27 -18.33 4.73
CA SER A 110 25.94 -18.45 3.31
C SER A 110 24.84 -17.48 2.92
N VAL A 111 24.94 -16.95 1.70
CA VAL A 111 23.93 -16.02 1.18
C VAL A 111 22.79 -16.80 0.54
N ALA A 112 21.56 -16.45 0.91
CA ALA A 112 20.34 -16.99 0.32
C ALA A 112 20.11 -16.39 -1.08
N TRP A 113 20.85 -16.84 -2.08
CA TRP A 113 20.81 -16.26 -3.44
C TRP A 113 19.42 -16.28 -4.07
N TRP A 114 18.61 -17.31 -3.78
CA TRP A 114 17.22 -17.36 -4.22
C TRP A 114 16.38 -16.20 -3.68
N THR A 115 16.59 -15.82 -2.42
CA THR A 115 15.91 -14.66 -1.83
C THR A 115 16.35 -13.36 -2.48
N VAL A 116 17.65 -13.20 -2.72
CA VAL A 116 18.21 -12.02 -3.43
C VAL A 116 17.63 -11.91 -4.84
N LEU A 117 17.60 -13.00 -5.60
CA LEU A 117 17.02 -13.04 -6.95
C LEU A 117 15.52 -12.72 -6.93
N THR A 118 14.78 -13.20 -5.94
CA THR A 118 13.34 -12.94 -5.81
C THR A 118 13.07 -11.47 -5.52
N ILE A 119 13.84 -10.86 -4.62
CA ILE A 119 13.74 -9.42 -4.32
C ILE A 119 14.09 -8.58 -5.55
N ALA A 120 15.16 -8.94 -6.28
CA ALA A 120 15.56 -8.27 -7.51
C ALA A 120 14.50 -8.39 -8.62
N ALA A 121 13.88 -9.57 -8.79
CA ALA A 121 12.81 -9.77 -9.75
C ALA A 121 11.55 -8.95 -9.40
N MET A 122 11.15 -8.97 -8.13
CA MET A 122 9.98 -8.20 -7.65
C MET A 122 10.16 -6.69 -7.79
N THR A 123 11.39 -6.19 -7.70
CA THR A 123 11.69 -4.75 -7.89
C THR A 123 11.69 -4.36 -9.36
N MET A 124 12.15 -5.24 -10.27
CA MET A 124 12.13 -4.98 -11.71
C MET A 124 10.73 -5.01 -12.34
N VAL A 125 9.82 -5.87 -11.85
CA VAL A 125 8.44 -5.97 -12.39
C VAL A 125 7.58 -4.74 -12.04
N ARG A 126 8.01 -3.91 -11.08
CA ARG A 126 7.31 -2.69 -10.66
C ARG A 126 7.83 -1.41 -11.32
N CYS A 127 8.84 -1.49 -12.17
CA CYS A 127 9.35 -0.41 -13.01
C CYS A 127 8.82 -0.56 -14.44
#